data_AF-A0A918RV20-F1
#
_entry.id   AF-A0A918RV20-F1
#
_cell.length_a   1.000
_cell.length_b   1.000
_cell.length_c   1.000
_cell.angle_alpha   90.00
_cell.angle_beta   90.00
_cell.angle_gamma   90.00
#
_symmetry.space_group_name_H-M   'P 1'
#
loop_
_entity.id
_entity.type
_entity.pdbx_description
1 polymer ?
#
loop_
_entity_poly.entity_id
_entity_poly.type
_entity_poly.pdbx_seq_one_letter_code
_entity_poly.pdbx_strand_id
1 'polypeptide(L)'
;MFKSSKLVFSLILTITISAPVFAAEKTEVLGQFGGMPVELVLANGRELDANQRQRLSTVVQESDAALNQIGSKSELGQINAARHGVLSTWLFQAISRCEAWRETTDGRISCRQGALETYWKQQIDELGQAPDRREARRLARDANEATVQLNDNHAIEFDAAVEWNLASIAAPVMLDAVANEVSTLLPGHGFTLTHGEARIAQGINPEDAWLRSKQTMAGPALEAVTDGAMYSFTPWEMQRNVERRRFPGWIDARSGWPAAKHASVVVASTALDAKVYSLLASSVPAQTLFESYVETASSLLLIAEDGRIQTHGPVFAGMATRADSVAGQLPGFSIDLEIPEINESPYHQPYVSAWISDKQQKPVRNLLLLGDEKRWMRELRVWWRRIGRANSSIIDGLSGATRKPGHYTIAWDGLDDFGQPVSDRELILHIEASREHGGRTYKSIPLQLDALPAGKVLERDGELGQISIRIEDAATTVSAR
;
A
#
# COMPACT_ATOMS: atom_id res chain seq x y z
N MET A 1 -8.41 33.64 -50.09
CA MET A 1 -8.81 32.46 -49.29
C MET A 1 -7.69 32.13 -48.33
N PHE A 2 -7.73 32.68 -47.11
CA PHE A 2 -6.90 32.26 -45.98
C PHE A 2 -7.85 32.08 -44.81
N LYS A 3 -7.99 30.86 -44.30
CA LYS A 3 -8.84 30.54 -43.13
C LYS A 3 -8.07 30.93 -41.87
N SER A 4 -8.64 31.84 -41.09
CA SER A 4 -8.10 32.23 -39.79
C SER A 4 -8.45 31.19 -38.73
N SER A 5 -7.44 30.82 -37.95
CA SER A 5 -7.51 29.99 -36.77
C SER A 5 -8.10 30.83 -35.62
N LYS A 6 -9.23 30.42 -35.05
CA LYS A 6 -9.76 31.02 -33.81
C LYS A 6 -8.99 30.45 -32.63
N LEU A 7 -8.13 31.27 -32.01
CA LEU A 7 -7.59 31.04 -30.68
C LEU A 7 -8.73 31.19 -29.67
N VAL A 8 -9.03 30.12 -28.92
CA VAL A 8 -9.90 30.18 -27.74
C VAL A 8 -9.03 30.63 -26.57
N PHE A 9 -9.16 31.89 -26.17
CA PHE A 9 -8.58 32.40 -24.93
C PHE A 9 -9.44 31.87 -23.77
N SER A 10 -8.88 30.93 -22.99
CA SER A 10 -9.46 30.49 -21.72
C SER A 10 -9.16 31.56 -20.67
N LEU A 11 -10.19 32.28 -20.22
CA LEU A 11 -10.11 33.29 -19.17
C LEU A 11 -9.97 32.58 -17.82
N ILE A 12 -8.74 32.48 -17.29
CA ILE A 12 -8.50 31.99 -15.93
C ILE A 12 -8.92 33.09 -14.96
N LEU A 13 -10.07 32.90 -14.30
CA LEU A 13 -10.53 33.73 -13.20
C LEU A 13 -9.66 33.41 -11.97
N THR A 14 -8.66 34.25 -11.69
CA THR A 14 -7.87 34.18 -10.45
C THR A 14 -8.76 34.61 -9.28
N ILE A 15 -9.35 33.63 -8.58
CA ILE A 15 -9.94 33.86 -7.27
C ILE A 15 -8.78 33.96 -6.28
N THR A 16 -8.43 35.19 -5.89
CA THR A 16 -7.56 35.41 -4.72
C THR A 16 -8.34 35.09 -3.46
N ILE A 17 -8.22 33.85 -3.00
CA ILE A 17 -8.59 33.47 -1.63
C ILE A 17 -7.47 33.98 -0.73
N SER A 18 -7.75 34.99 0.10
CA SER A 18 -6.85 35.36 1.20
C SER A 18 -6.79 34.18 2.17
N ALA A 19 -5.75 33.36 2.07
CA ALA A 19 -5.41 32.41 3.11
C ALA A 19 -5.08 33.20 4.40
N PRO A 20 -5.61 32.81 5.57
CA PRO A 20 -5.19 33.40 6.83
C PRO A 20 -3.67 33.21 6.98
N VAL A 21 -2.95 34.31 7.24
CA VAL A 21 -1.51 34.31 7.51
C VAL A 21 -1.31 33.83 8.95
N PHE A 22 -1.20 32.52 9.14
CA PHE A 22 -0.70 31.93 10.38
C PHE A 22 0.83 31.99 10.42
N ALA A 23 1.41 32.04 11.63
CA ALA A 23 2.86 32.18 11.83
C ALA A 23 3.62 31.08 11.06
N ALA A 24 4.69 31.47 10.35
CA ALA A 24 5.50 30.53 9.60
C ALA A 24 6.22 29.58 10.57
N GLU A 25 5.76 28.34 10.66
CA GLU A 25 6.46 27.32 11.44
C GLU A 25 7.86 27.03 10.87
N LYS A 26 8.80 26.76 11.77
CA LYS A 26 10.21 26.59 11.47
C LYS A 26 10.55 25.11 11.29
N THR A 27 11.12 24.78 10.14
CA THR A 27 11.68 23.46 9.87
C THR A 27 13.10 23.39 10.42
N GLU A 28 13.34 22.44 11.33
CA GLU A 28 14.65 22.10 11.88
C GLU A 28 15.24 20.93 11.09
N VAL A 29 16.46 21.09 10.56
CA VAL A 29 17.19 20.00 9.90
C VAL A 29 18.07 19.32 10.92
N LEU A 30 17.76 18.05 11.24
CA LEU A 30 18.47 17.28 12.28
C LEU A 30 19.80 16.72 11.79
N GLY A 31 19.94 16.51 10.48
CA GLY A 31 21.12 15.93 9.85
C GLY A 31 20.80 15.43 8.45
N GLN A 32 21.66 14.56 7.93
CA GLN A 32 21.47 13.87 6.67
C GLN A 32 21.55 12.36 6.88
N PHE A 33 20.69 11.64 6.18
CA PHE A 33 20.70 10.19 6.05
C PHE A 33 20.66 9.86 4.55
N GLY A 34 21.56 9.02 4.04
CA GLY A 34 21.59 8.78 2.59
C GLY A 34 21.87 10.04 1.75
N GLY A 35 22.47 11.08 2.34
CA GLY A 35 22.69 12.38 1.69
C GLY A 35 21.44 13.27 1.59
N MET A 36 20.29 12.84 2.11
CA MET A 36 19.05 13.62 2.15
C MET A 36 18.76 14.11 3.58
N PRO A 37 18.17 15.30 3.75
CA PRO A 37 17.89 15.85 5.07
C PRO A 37 16.86 15.01 5.84
N VAL A 38 16.99 15.03 7.17
CA VAL A 38 15.94 14.61 8.10
C VAL A 38 15.35 15.87 8.72
N GLU A 39 14.08 16.13 8.41
CA GLU A 39 13.40 17.38 8.77
C GLU A 39 12.42 17.14 9.92
N LEU A 40 12.48 18.01 10.93
CA LEU A 40 11.57 18.05 12.07
C LEU A 40 10.81 19.37 12.08
N VAL A 41 9.51 19.30 12.34
CA VAL A 41 8.68 20.46 12.68
C VAL A 41 8.00 20.17 14.01
N LEU A 42 8.13 21.08 14.97
CA LEU A 42 7.47 20.98 16.27
C LEU A 42 6.21 21.86 16.26
N ALA A 43 5.12 21.33 16.81
CA ALA A 43 3.85 22.05 16.90
C ALA A 43 4.00 23.39 17.66
N ASN A 44 3.12 24.34 17.34
CA ASN A 44 3.06 25.68 17.94
C ASN A 44 4.35 26.51 17.73
N GLY A 45 5.12 26.23 16.67
CA GLY A 45 6.33 26.97 16.34
C GLY A 45 7.45 26.83 17.39
N ARG A 46 7.43 25.77 18.20
CA ARG A 46 8.49 25.48 19.16
C ARG A 46 9.81 25.21 18.44
N GLU A 47 10.91 25.60 19.07
CA GLU A 47 12.26 25.26 18.62
C GLU A 47 12.96 24.28 19.58
N LEU A 48 13.94 23.55 19.06
CA LEU A 48 14.84 22.73 19.85
C LEU A 48 15.90 23.61 20.54
N ASP A 49 16.22 23.27 21.78
CA ASP A 49 17.45 23.79 22.39
C ASP A 49 18.70 23.10 21.82
N ALA A 50 19.88 23.63 22.16
CA ALA A 50 21.15 23.13 21.62
C ALA A 50 21.44 21.66 21.99
N ASN A 51 21.04 21.22 23.20
CA ASN A 51 21.28 19.85 23.66
C ASN A 51 20.32 18.88 22.96
N GLN A 52 19.05 19.25 22.84
CA GLN A 52 18.04 18.48 22.10
C GLN A 52 18.44 18.33 20.64
N ARG A 53 18.84 19.42 19.98
CA ARG A 53 19.31 19.39 18.59
C ARG A 53 20.54 18.49 18.44
N GLN A 54 21.52 18.60 19.34
CA GLN A 54 22.72 17.77 19.31
C GLN A 54 22.38 16.29 19.49
N ARG A 55 21.49 15.95 20.43
CA ARG A 55 21.09 14.57 20.70
C ARG A 55 20.39 13.95 19.49
N LEU A 56 19.39 14.63 18.93
CA LEU A 56 18.67 14.15 17.74
C LEU A 56 19.59 14.03 16.52
N SER A 57 20.51 14.99 16.32
CA SER A 57 21.51 14.90 15.26
C SER A 57 22.44 13.70 15.42
N THR A 58 22.80 13.37 16.67
CA THR A 58 23.62 12.19 16.98
C THR A 58 22.88 10.90 16.61
N VAL A 59 21.58 10.79 16.88
CA VAL A 59 20.78 9.61 16.47
C VAL A 59 20.78 9.43 14.95
N VAL A 60 20.62 10.53 14.18
CA VAL A 60 20.68 10.49 12.71
C VAL A 60 22.07 10.06 12.23
N GLN A 61 23.15 10.56 12.85
CA GLN A 61 24.52 10.21 12.46
C GLN A 61 24.86 8.74 12.78
N GLU A 62 24.51 8.26 13.98
CA GLU A 62 24.75 6.87 14.38
C GLU A 62 23.97 5.89 13.49
N SER A 63 22.72 6.21 13.17
CA SER A 63 21.90 5.39 12.28
C SER A 63 22.40 5.41 10.83
N ASP A 64 22.82 6.55 10.28
CA ASP A 64 23.42 6.61 8.94
C ASP A 64 24.73 5.80 8.88
N ALA A 65 25.59 5.94 9.89
CA ALA A 65 26.83 5.18 9.99
C ALA A 65 26.60 3.65 10.06
N ALA A 66 25.57 3.22 10.79
CA ALA A 66 25.26 1.79 10.98
C ALA A 66 24.47 1.18 9.80
N LEU A 67 23.48 1.90 9.26
CA LEU A 67 22.46 1.31 8.37
C LEU A 67 22.64 1.66 6.89
N ASN A 68 23.27 2.80 6.58
CA ASN A 68 23.35 3.32 5.22
C ASN A 68 24.75 3.14 4.56
N GLN A 69 25.73 2.60 5.30
CA GLN A 69 27.04 2.27 4.74
C GLN A 69 27.07 0.87 4.12
N ILE A 70 27.19 0.81 2.79
CA ILE A 70 27.39 -0.45 2.05
C ILE A 70 28.83 -0.50 1.55
N GLY A 71 29.57 -1.55 1.94
CA GLY A 71 30.94 -1.78 1.48
C GLY A 71 31.75 -2.59 2.49
N SER A 72 32.90 -3.12 2.08
CA SER A 72 33.69 -4.07 2.91
C SER A 72 34.17 -3.51 4.25
N LYS A 73 34.16 -2.19 4.44
CA LYS A 73 34.56 -1.53 5.69
C LYS A 73 33.39 -1.26 6.64
N SER A 74 32.14 -1.27 6.16
CA SER A 74 30.99 -1.07 7.03
C SER A 74 30.73 -2.29 7.90
N GLU A 75 30.04 -2.10 9.02
CA GLU A 75 29.64 -3.21 9.88
C GLU A 75 28.83 -4.27 9.11
N LEU A 76 27.90 -3.83 8.25
CA LEU A 76 27.11 -4.70 7.38
C LEU A 76 27.99 -5.45 6.36
N GLY A 77 29.00 -4.79 5.78
CA GLY A 77 29.93 -5.46 4.87
C GLY A 77 30.85 -6.47 5.57
N GLN A 78 31.28 -6.15 6.80
CA GLN A 78 32.10 -7.06 7.61
C GLN A 78 31.29 -8.29 8.03
N ILE A 79 30.04 -8.11 8.48
CA ILE A 79 29.19 -9.26 8.86
C ILE A 79 28.83 -10.09 7.65
N ASN A 80 28.57 -9.47 6.49
CA ASN A 80 28.41 -10.21 5.24
C ASN A 80 29.69 -11.01 4.97
N ALA A 81 30.89 -10.43 4.98
CA ALA A 81 32.10 -11.18 4.72
C ALA A 81 32.36 -12.34 5.72
N ALA A 82 32.10 -12.12 7.01
CA ALA A 82 32.36 -13.09 8.07
C ALA A 82 31.27 -14.16 8.21
N ARG A 83 30.02 -13.85 7.83
CA ARG A 83 28.81 -14.68 8.05
C ARG A 83 28.44 -14.92 9.53
N HIS A 84 29.19 -14.32 10.44
CA HIS A 84 28.93 -14.33 11.87
C HIS A 84 29.56 -13.10 12.55
N GLY A 85 29.13 -12.77 13.76
CA GLY A 85 29.72 -11.68 14.54
C GLY A 85 28.76 -11.10 15.57
N VAL A 86 29.18 -10.02 16.23
CA VAL A 86 28.36 -9.29 17.19
C VAL A 86 28.04 -7.93 16.60
N LEU A 87 26.76 -7.59 16.52
CA LEU A 87 26.28 -6.38 15.88
C LEU A 87 26.08 -5.25 16.90
N SER A 88 26.22 -4.02 16.43
CA SER A 88 25.71 -2.83 17.08
C SER A 88 24.21 -2.97 17.32
N THR A 89 23.72 -2.30 18.36
CA THR A 89 22.29 -2.31 18.70
C THR A 89 21.42 -1.90 17.51
N TRP A 90 21.84 -0.86 16.78
CA TRP A 90 21.14 -0.38 15.58
C TRP A 90 20.98 -1.47 14.53
N LEU A 91 22.09 -2.11 14.17
CA LEU A 91 22.09 -3.08 13.09
C LEU A 91 21.37 -4.37 13.49
N PHE A 92 21.56 -4.83 14.72
CA PHE A 92 20.88 -6.01 15.26
C PHE A 92 19.35 -5.83 15.26
N GLN A 93 18.86 -4.68 15.73
CA GLN A 93 17.42 -4.39 15.77
C GLN A 93 16.82 -4.29 14.36
N ALA A 94 17.53 -3.64 13.41
CA ALA A 94 17.07 -3.54 12.03
C ALA A 94 16.96 -4.91 11.36
N ILE A 95 17.97 -5.78 11.51
CA ILE A 95 17.94 -7.16 11.00
C ILE A 95 16.82 -7.97 11.65
N SER A 96 16.69 -7.89 12.98
CA SER A 96 15.64 -8.61 13.72
C SER A 96 14.23 -8.24 13.25
N ARG A 97 13.98 -6.94 13.03
CA ARG A 97 12.71 -6.46 12.47
C ARG A 97 12.49 -6.95 11.04
N CYS A 98 13.54 -6.95 10.22
CA CYS A 98 13.41 -7.45 8.85
C CYS A 98 13.13 -8.95 8.80
N GLU A 99 13.72 -9.74 9.70
CA GLU A 99 13.43 -11.17 9.83
C GLU A 99 11.99 -11.45 10.26
N ALA A 100 11.48 -10.69 11.23
CA ALA A 100 10.07 -10.78 11.62
C ALA A 100 9.15 -10.50 10.42
N TRP A 101 9.46 -9.45 9.63
CA TRP A 101 8.69 -9.14 8.41
C TRP A 101 8.83 -10.18 7.31
N ARG A 102 9.99 -10.83 7.17
CA ARG A 102 10.18 -11.94 6.23
C ARG A 102 9.25 -13.09 6.55
N GLU A 103 9.11 -13.45 7.82
CA GLU A 103 8.22 -14.52 8.24
C GLU A 103 6.76 -14.18 8.03
N THR A 104 6.32 -12.99 8.46
CA THR A 104 4.92 -12.57 8.32
C THR A 104 4.50 -12.38 6.86
N THR A 105 5.44 -12.07 5.96
CA THR A 105 5.18 -11.84 4.53
C THR A 105 5.45 -13.05 3.63
N ASP A 106 5.66 -14.23 4.21
CA ASP A 106 5.98 -15.46 3.47
C ASP A 106 7.16 -15.25 2.49
N GLY A 107 8.20 -14.58 3.00
CA GLY A 107 9.44 -14.28 2.29
C GLY A 107 9.33 -13.27 1.16
N ARG A 108 8.21 -12.55 1.01
CA ARG A 108 8.06 -11.51 -0.03
C ARG A 108 8.94 -10.30 0.27
N ILE A 109 9.05 -9.94 1.54
CA ILE A 109 9.91 -8.86 2.03
C ILE A 109 11.08 -9.51 2.75
N SER A 110 12.31 -9.20 2.35
CA SER A 110 13.49 -9.83 2.95
C SER A 110 14.70 -8.93 2.77
N CYS A 111 15.50 -8.79 3.82
CA CYS A 111 16.78 -8.08 3.76
C CYS A 111 17.95 -9.00 3.42
N ARG A 112 17.69 -10.29 3.19
CA ARG A 112 18.71 -11.30 2.89
C ARG A 112 19.18 -11.31 1.42
N GLN A 113 18.57 -10.47 0.59
CA GLN A 113 18.59 -10.58 -0.88
C GLN A 113 19.72 -9.79 -1.56
N GLY A 114 20.80 -9.43 -0.87
CA GLY A 114 21.91 -8.65 -1.42
C GLY A 114 22.55 -9.30 -2.66
N ALA A 115 22.69 -10.63 -2.67
CA ALA A 115 23.22 -11.37 -3.81
C ALA A 115 22.29 -11.29 -5.04
N LEU A 116 20.98 -11.34 -4.82
CA LEU A 116 19.98 -11.17 -5.86
C LEU A 116 20.01 -9.76 -6.43
N GLU A 117 20.08 -8.73 -5.58
CA GLU A 117 20.16 -7.34 -6.03
C GLU A 117 21.43 -7.06 -6.83
N THR A 118 22.56 -7.61 -6.37
CA THR A 118 23.85 -7.56 -7.09
C THR A 118 23.75 -8.25 -8.45
N TYR A 119 23.13 -9.42 -8.52
CA TYR A 119 22.89 -10.12 -9.78
C TYR A 119 22.06 -9.26 -10.75
N TRP A 120 20.95 -8.69 -10.28
CA TRP A 120 20.13 -7.80 -11.11
C TRP A 120 20.90 -6.58 -11.61
N LYS A 121 21.69 -5.95 -10.74
CA LYS A 121 22.55 -4.82 -11.08
C LYS A 121 23.57 -5.20 -12.14
N GLN A 122 24.28 -6.31 -11.97
CA GLN A 122 25.27 -6.80 -12.92
C GLN A 122 24.65 -7.08 -14.29
N GLN A 123 23.52 -7.79 -14.33
CA GLN A 123 22.87 -8.13 -15.60
C GLN A 123 22.40 -6.88 -16.35
N ILE A 124 21.73 -5.96 -15.67
CA ILE A 124 21.11 -4.80 -16.32
C ILE A 124 22.11 -3.66 -16.53
N ASP A 125 22.78 -3.21 -15.47
CA ASP A 125 23.56 -1.98 -15.47
C ASP A 125 24.94 -2.18 -16.09
N GLU A 126 25.54 -3.36 -15.91
CA GLU A 126 26.90 -3.65 -16.39
C GLU A 126 26.89 -4.39 -17.74
N LEU A 127 26.01 -5.38 -17.89
CA LEU A 127 25.97 -6.22 -19.09
C LEU A 127 24.92 -5.80 -20.12
N GLY A 128 23.93 -4.97 -19.74
CA GLY A 128 22.83 -4.59 -20.62
C GLY A 128 21.97 -5.77 -21.08
N GLN A 129 21.85 -6.81 -20.25
CA GLN A 129 21.16 -8.06 -20.53
C GLN A 129 19.99 -8.28 -19.58
N ALA A 130 18.94 -8.91 -20.10
CA ALA A 130 17.81 -9.30 -19.27
C ALA A 130 18.24 -10.45 -18.34
N PRO A 131 17.98 -10.37 -17.03
CA PRO A 131 18.33 -11.45 -16.11
C PRO A 131 17.65 -12.77 -16.46
N ASP A 132 18.35 -13.88 -16.19
CA ASP A 132 17.75 -15.20 -16.29
C ASP A 132 16.78 -15.43 -15.13
N ARG A 133 15.54 -15.78 -15.47
CA ARG A 133 14.46 -15.92 -14.48
C ARG A 133 14.64 -17.11 -13.55
N ARG A 134 15.33 -18.18 -14.00
CA ARG A 134 15.59 -19.34 -13.13
C ARG A 134 16.65 -18.99 -12.12
N GLU A 135 17.70 -18.29 -12.54
CA GLU A 135 18.77 -17.86 -11.65
C GLU A 135 18.28 -16.84 -10.62
N ALA A 136 17.53 -15.82 -11.04
CA ALA A 136 16.94 -14.85 -10.12
C ALA A 136 16.04 -15.53 -9.06
N ARG A 137 15.21 -16.49 -9.48
CA ARG A 137 14.36 -17.27 -8.56
C ARG A 137 15.18 -18.19 -7.65
N ARG A 138 16.29 -18.75 -8.14
CA ARG A 138 17.20 -19.58 -7.34
C ARG A 138 17.81 -18.75 -6.22
N LEU A 139 18.41 -17.59 -6.54
CA LEU A 139 19.01 -16.69 -5.56
C LEU A 139 17.99 -16.23 -4.50
N ALA A 140 16.79 -15.85 -4.93
CA ALA A 140 15.67 -15.48 -4.07
C ALA A 140 15.29 -16.58 -3.08
N ARG A 141 15.06 -17.81 -3.60
CA ARG A 141 14.70 -18.96 -2.77
C ARG A 141 15.82 -19.34 -1.80
N ASP A 142 17.04 -19.46 -2.30
CA ASP A 142 18.18 -19.91 -1.48
C ASP A 142 18.43 -18.93 -0.31
N ALA A 143 18.31 -17.62 -0.53
CA ALA A 143 18.41 -16.62 0.54
C ALA A 143 17.23 -16.68 1.54
N ASN A 144 16.01 -16.92 1.04
CA ASN A 144 14.82 -17.02 1.90
C ASN A 144 14.76 -18.30 2.72
N GLU A 145 15.29 -19.42 2.24
CA GLU A 145 15.29 -20.71 2.94
C GLU A 145 16.50 -20.89 3.86
N ALA A 146 17.53 -20.04 3.72
CA ALA A 146 18.75 -20.09 4.51
C ALA A 146 18.49 -19.97 6.03
N THR A 147 19.38 -20.54 6.81
CA THR A 147 19.38 -20.43 8.27
C THR A 147 19.97 -19.08 8.70
N VAL A 148 19.31 -18.41 9.64
CA VAL A 148 19.82 -17.23 10.35
C VAL A 148 19.55 -17.44 11.84
N GLN A 149 20.57 -17.26 12.66
CA GLN A 149 20.49 -17.31 14.11
C GLN A 149 20.78 -15.92 14.66
N LEU A 150 19.84 -15.38 15.44
CA LEU A 150 19.97 -14.11 16.18
C LEU A 150 19.93 -14.43 17.67
N ASN A 151 20.92 -13.95 18.41
CA ASN A 151 21.06 -14.20 19.85
C ASN A 151 20.91 -12.91 20.67
N ASP A 152 20.48 -13.03 21.92
CA ASP A 152 20.21 -11.90 22.82
C ASP A 152 21.43 -11.00 23.08
N ASN A 153 22.65 -11.51 22.91
CA ASN A 153 23.89 -10.74 23.02
C ASN A 153 24.27 -10.00 21.72
N HIS A 154 23.30 -9.82 20.82
CA HIS A 154 23.45 -9.28 19.47
C HIS A 154 24.36 -10.11 18.55
N ALA A 155 24.66 -11.36 18.90
CA ALA A 155 25.42 -12.24 18.03
C ALA A 155 24.52 -12.78 16.91
N ILE A 156 25.06 -12.79 15.70
CA ILE A 156 24.41 -13.33 14.51
C ILE A 156 25.31 -14.38 13.85
N GLU A 157 24.69 -15.42 13.29
CA GLU A 157 25.31 -16.41 12.40
C GLU A 157 24.33 -16.78 11.28
N PHE A 158 24.80 -16.94 10.05
CA PHE A 158 23.92 -17.21 8.91
C PHE A 158 24.61 -17.94 7.75
N ASP A 159 23.80 -18.64 6.96
CA ASP A 159 24.30 -19.42 5.82
C ASP A 159 24.83 -18.53 4.69
N ALA A 160 25.71 -19.10 3.86
CA ALA A 160 26.39 -18.38 2.78
C ALA A 160 25.47 -17.76 1.71
N ALA A 161 24.24 -18.27 1.59
CA ALA A 161 23.21 -17.77 0.66
C ALA A 161 22.61 -16.42 1.09
N VAL A 162 22.77 -16.01 2.35
CA VAL A 162 22.32 -14.71 2.84
C VAL A 162 23.40 -13.66 2.58
N GLU A 163 22.98 -12.56 1.98
CA GLU A 163 23.75 -11.34 1.93
C GLU A 163 22.84 -10.20 2.37
N TRP A 164 23.13 -9.63 3.54
CA TRP A 164 22.30 -8.60 4.12
C TRP A 164 22.38 -7.30 3.33
N ASN A 165 21.23 -6.79 2.92
CA ASN A 165 21.05 -5.44 2.42
C ASN A 165 19.79 -4.82 3.04
N LEU A 166 19.98 -3.72 3.78
CA LEU A 166 18.91 -3.03 4.51
C LEU A 166 18.43 -1.76 3.79
N ALA A 167 18.96 -1.44 2.61
CA ALA A 167 18.70 -0.16 1.93
C ALA A 167 17.21 0.17 1.78
N SER A 168 16.35 -0.83 1.58
CA SER A 168 14.90 -0.66 1.42
C SER A 168 14.16 -0.27 2.69
N ILE A 169 14.74 -0.52 3.87
CA ILE A 169 14.12 -0.28 5.19
C ILE A 169 14.92 0.64 6.11
N ALA A 170 16.17 0.96 5.76
CA ALA A 170 17.09 1.69 6.62
C ALA A 170 16.58 3.09 7.01
N ALA A 171 16.06 3.84 6.03
CA ALA A 171 15.49 5.16 6.26
C ALA A 171 14.25 5.14 7.20
N PRO A 172 13.24 4.28 6.96
CA PRO A 172 12.12 4.12 7.91
C PRO A 172 12.54 3.73 9.33
N VAL A 173 13.49 2.80 9.48
CA VAL A 173 14.03 2.41 10.80
C VAL A 173 14.66 3.60 11.53
N MET A 174 15.45 4.40 10.81
CA MET A 174 16.04 5.63 11.36
C MET A 174 14.94 6.63 11.77
N LEU A 175 13.92 6.82 10.93
CA LEU A 175 12.86 7.79 11.21
C LEU A 175 12.05 7.42 12.45
N ASP A 176 11.70 6.14 12.62
CA ASP A 176 11.02 5.63 13.82
C ASP A 176 11.86 5.85 15.09
N ALA A 177 13.16 5.68 14.97
CA ALA A 177 14.10 5.92 16.06
C ALA A 177 14.19 7.39 16.46
N VAL A 178 14.28 8.29 15.48
CA VAL A 178 14.26 9.73 15.73
C VAL A 178 12.93 10.13 16.37
N ALA A 179 11.80 9.60 15.91
CA ALA A 179 10.49 9.85 16.52
C ALA A 179 10.44 9.45 17.99
N ASN A 180 10.96 8.26 18.34
CA ASN A 180 11.02 7.80 19.72
C ASN A 180 11.92 8.70 20.60
N GLU A 181 13.05 9.16 20.08
CA GLU A 181 13.93 10.09 20.79
C GLU A 181 13.28 11.47 20.97
N VAL A 182 12.57 11.99 19.96
CA VAL A 182 11.81 13.25 20.08
C VAL A 182 10.76 13.13 21.19
N SER A 183 9.96 12.05 21.21
CA SER A 183 8.94 11.83 22.24
C SER A 183 9.54 11.66 23.64
N THR A 184 10.77 11.16 23.75
CA THR A 184 11.50 11.04 25.02
C THR A 184 12.00 12.40 25.51
N LEU A 185 12.56 13.22 24.62
CA LEU A 185 13.09 14.55 24.95
C LEU A 185 11.98 15.58 25.19
N LEU A 186 10.85 15.43 24.50
CA LEU A 186 9.74 16.38 24.44
C LEU A 186 8.39 15.69 24.72
N PRO A 187 8.19 15.09 25.91
CA PRO A 187 6.97 14.34 26.21
C PRO A 187 5.72 15.24 26.12
N GLY A 188 4.71 14.77 25.41
CA GLY A 188 3.43 15.47 25.24
C GLY A 188 3.42 16.60 24.21
N HIS A 189 4.51 16.81 23.46
CA HIS A 189 4.57 17.79 22.38
C HIS A 189 4.33 17.13 21.02
N GLY A 190 3.49 17.75 20.21
CA GLY A 190 3.26 17.31 18.84
C GLY A 190 4.43 17.63 17.90
N PHE A 191 4.69 16.75 16.94
CA PHE A 191 5.72 16.96 15.92
C PHE A 191 5.41 16.23 14.61
N THR A 192 6.08 16.67 13.55
CA THR A 192 6.20 15.92 12.31
C THR A 192 7.66 15.68 11.96
N LEU A 193 7.97 14.49 11.44
CA LEU A 193 9.26 14.14 10.87
C LEU A 193 9.07 13.79 9.40
N THR A 194 9.98 14.25 8.55
CA THR A 194 9.97 13.94 7.11
C THR A 194 11.36 13.51 6.64
N HIS A 195 11.39 12.44 5.86
CA HIS A 195 12.59 12.00 5.16
C HIS A 195 12.21 11.24 3.88
N GLY A 196 12.53 11.81 2.71
CA GLY A 196 12.12 11.26 1.42
C GLY A 196 10.60 11.11 1.33
N GLU A 197 10.15 9.88 1.08
CA GLU A 197 8.72 9.53 0.98
C GLU A 197 8.05 9.20 2.32
N ALA A 198 8.83 9.12 3.41
CA ALA A 198 8.34 8.78 4.73
C ALA A 198 8.01 10.03 5.53
N ARG A 199 6.89 9.96 6.27
CA ARG A 199 6.49 10.98 7.25
C ARG A 199 6.01 10.32 8.53
N ILE A 200 6.28 10.94 9.67
CA ILE A 200 5.71 10.58 10.97
C ILE A 200 5.02 11.82 11.53
N ALA A 201 3.83 11.66 12.07
CA ALA A 201 3.12 12.66 12.84
C ALA A 201 2.76 12.07 14.20
N GLN A 202 2.91 12.87 15.25
CA GLN A 202 2.50 12.47 16.59
C GLN A 202 1.94 13.70 17.31
N GLY A 203 0.77 13.57 17.94
CA GLY A 203 0.14 14.62 18.75
C GLY A 203 -0.10 15.93 17.99
N ILE A 204 -0.32 15.87 16.67
CA ILE A 204 -0.60 17.04 15.82
C ILE A 204 -2.11 17.28 15.79
N ASN A 205 -2.56 18.52 16.02
CA ASN A 205 -3.97 18.83 15.84
C ASN A 205 -4.32 18.83 14.34
N PRO A 206 -5.52 18.41 13.92
CA PRO A 206 -5.95 18.48 12.52
C PRO A 206 -5.83 19.87 11.89
N GLU A 207 -5.93 20.92 12.71
CA GLU A 207 -5.75 22.33 12.32
C GLU A 207 -4.27 22.74 12.15
N ASP A 208 -3.34 21.97 12.72
CA ASP A 208 -1.89 22.08 12.55
C ASP A 208 -1.37 21.12 11.45
N ALA A 209 -2.16 20.09 11.08
CA ALA A 209 -1.77 18.98 10.22
C ALA A 209 -1.37 19.34 8.78
N TRP A 210 -1.61 20.57 8.35
CA TRP A 210 -1.34 21.05 6.99
C TRP A 210 0.10 21.52 6.76
N LEU A 211 1.02 21.27 7.69
CA LEU A 211 2.43 21.72 7.62
C LEU A 211 3.20 21.07 6.46
N ARG A 212 2.96 21.64 5.28
CA ARG A 212 3.83 21.79 4.11
C ARG A 212 4.19 20.50 3.38
N SER A 213 3.22 19.74 2.89
CA SER A 213 3.52 18.77 1.83
C SER A 213 3.47 19.39 0.44
N LYS A 214 4.59 19.34 -0.28
CA LYS A 214 4.58 19.39 -1.75
C LYS A 214 3.68 18.26 -2.22
N GLN A 215 2.81 18.55 -3.20
CA GLN A 215 1.92 17.60 -3.86
C GLN A 215 2.59 16.23 -4.02
N THR A 216 2.07 15.23 -3.31
CA THR A 216 2.28 13.82 -3.65
C THR A 216 1.09 13.38 -4.51
N MET A 217 1.22 12.25 -5.22
CA MET A 217 0.23 11.73 -6.17
C MET A 217 -1.20 11.53 -5.58
N ALA A 218 -1.37 11.59 -4.26
CA ALA A 218 -2.61 11.31 -3.55
C ALA A 218 -3.48 12.54 -3.17
N GLY A 219 -3.13 13.78 -3.57
CA GLY A 219 -4.02 14.92 -3.27
C GLY A 219 -4.38 15.09 -1.76
N PRO A 220 -5.49 15.77 -1.42
CA PRO A 220 -5.77 16.30 -0.06
C PRO A 220 -6.04 15.26 1.06
N ALA A 221 -5.99 13.95 0.80
CA ALA A 221 -6.22 12.91 1.82
C ALA A 221 -5.06 12.79 2.85
N LEU A 222 -3.91 13.40 2.57
CA LEU A 222 -2.71 13.37 3.42
C LEU A 222 -2.87 14.16 4.74
N GLU A 223 -3.88 15.02 4.82
CA GLU A 223 -4.11 16.00 5.90
C GLU A 223 -4.79 15.41 7.15
N ALA A 224 -5.00 14.09 7.21
CA ALA A 224 -5.79 13.44 8.27
C ALA A 224 -4.97 12.58 9.26
N VAL A 225 -3.65 12.46 9.07
CA VAL A 225 -2.80 11.65 9.96
C VAL A 225 -2.28 12.53 11.10
N THR A 226 -2.91 12.43 12.28
CA THR A 226 -2.48 13.15 13.50
C THR A 226 -1.49 12.35 14.34
N ASP A 227 -1.59 11.02 14.27
CA ASP A 227 -0.75 10.06 14.98
C ASP A 227 -0.45 8.86 14.07
N GLY A 228 0.83 8.53 13.95
CA GLY A 228 1.34 7.41 13.18
C GLY A 228 2.33 7.84 12.09
N ALA A 229 2.57 6.94 11.15
CA ALA A 229 3.50 7.14 10.06
C ALA A 229 2.85 6.87 8.72
N MET A 230 3.39 7.51 7.71
CA MET A 230 2.93 7.41 6.34
C MET A 230 4.10 7.19 5.39
N TYR A 231 3.89 6.36 4.37
CA TYR A 231 4.86 6.13 3.31
C TYR A 231 4.18 6.17 1.94
N SER A 232 4.72 6.98 1.03
CA SER A 232 4.32 7.02 -0.37
C SER A 232 5.27 6.19 -1.23
N PHE A 233 4.77 5.41 -2.17
CA PHE A 233 5.63 4.57 -3.01
C PHE A 233 5.06 4.39 -4.40
N THR A 234 5.87 4.68 -5.42
CA THR A 234 5.51 4.50 -6.82
C THR A 234 6.50 3.52 -7.45
N PRO A 235 6.17 2.21 -7.51
CA PRO A 235 7.14 1.21 -7.97
C PRO A 235 7.58 1.40 -9.43
N TRP A 236 6.77 2.03 -10.27
CA TRP A 236 7.11 2.27 -11.67
C TRP A 236 8.26 3.26 -11.85
N GLU A 237 8.58 4.08 -10.85
CA GLU A 237 9.76 4.95 -10.87
C GLU A 237 11.06 4.15 -10.80
N MET A 238 11.02 2.92 -10.27
CA MET A 238 12.14 1.99 -10.21
C MET A 238 12.31 1.17 -11.51
N GLN A 239 11.58 1.51 -12.56
CA GLN A 239 11.58 0.75 -13.81
C GLN A 239 12.96 0.67 -14.45
N ARG A 240 13.36 -0.55 -14.78
CA ARG A 240 14.56 -0.84 -15.56
C ARG A 240 14.17 -1.32 -16.94
N ASN A 241 14.92 -0.91 -17.95
CA ASN A 241 14.68 -1.28 -19.34
C ASN A 241 15.92 -1.94 -19.92
N VAL A 242 15.73 -3.10 -20.55
CA VAL A 242 16.77 -3.77 -21.32
C VAL A 242 16.22 -4.17 -22.67
N GLU A 243 16.86 -3.70 -23.75
CA GLU A 243 16.39 -3.86 -25.13
C GLU A 243 14.93 -3.37 -25.29
N ARG A 244 13.99 -4.28 -25.56
CA ARG A 244 12.53 -4.02 -25.66
C ARG A 244 11.74 -4.55 -24.45
N ARG A 245 12.43 -5.00 -23.40
CA ARG A 245 11.83 -5.56 -22.20
C ARG A 245 11.82 -4.54 -21.07
N ARG A 246 10.66 -4.40 -20.45
CA ARG A 246 10.39 -3.53 -19.30
C ARG A 246 10.35 -4.36 -18.03
N PHE A 247 11.07 -3.92 -17.00
CA PHE A 247 11.11 -4.53 -15.67
C PHE A 247 10.68 -3.47 -14.65
N PRO A 248 9.36 -3.28 -14.44
CA PRO A 248 8.86 -2.26 -13.53
C PRO A 248 8.95 -2.75 -12.07
N GLY A 249 9.28 -1.85 -11.16
CA GLY A 249 9.13 -2.11 -9.73
C GLY A 249 10.37 -2.58 -8.99
N TRP A 250 10.10 -2.93 -7.74
CA TRP A 250 11.07 -3.49 -6.81
C TRP A 250 11.09 -5.02 -6.93
N ILE A 251 12.19 -5.65 -6.55
CA ILE A 251 12.37 -7.10 -6.66
C ILE A 251 11.68 -7.79 -5.49
N ASP A 252 10.59 -8.52 -5.75
CA ASP A 252 9.90 -9.35 -4.75
C ASP A 252 10.82 -10.49 -4.31
N ALA A 253 11.15 -10.53 -3.02
CA ALA A 253 12.18 -11.43 -2.48
C ALA A 253 11.80 -12.91 -2.58
N ARG A 254 10.51 -13.24 -2.72
CA ARG A 254 10.03 -14.61 -2.87
C ARG A 254 10.18 -15.11 -4.30
N SER A 255 9.83 -14.26 -5.26
CA SER A 255 9.85 -14.62 -6.68
C SER A 255 11.19 -14.39 -7.36
N GLY A 256 12.01 -13.49 -6.79
CA GLY A 256 13.25 -13.00 -7.39
C GLY A 256 13.03 -12.05 -8.56
N TRP A 257 11.80 -11.54 -8.74
CA TRP A 257 11.40 -10.80 -9.94
C TRP A 257 10.74 -9.46 -9.59
N PRO A 258 10.91 -8.41 -10.43
CA PRO A 258 10.28 -7.13 -10.23
C PRO A 258 8.75 -7.20 -10.20
N ALA A 259 8.16 -6.49 -9.25
CA ALA A 259 6.73 -6.37 -9.07
C ALA A 259 6.30 -4.90 -8.87
N ALA A 260 5.21 -4.52 -9.55
CA ALA A 260 4.74 -3.14 -9.59
C ALA A 260 3.22 -3.05 -9.77
N LYS A 261 2.45 -3.79 -8.98
CA LYS A 261 0.99 -3.84 -9.10
C LYS A 261 0.32 -2.50 -8.75
N HIS A 262 0.79 -1.85 -7.69
CA HIS A 262 0.21 -0.59 -7.21
C HIS A 262 1.29 0.41 -6.81
N ALA A 263 1.12 1.67 -7.20
CA ALA A 263 1.57 2.76 -6.37
C ALA A 263 0.71 2.80 -5.10
N SER A 264 1.29 3.22 -3.97
CA SER A 264 0.61 3.16 -2.69
C SER A 264 0.89 4.38 -1.82
N VAL A 265 -0.10 4.79 -1.05
CA VAL A 265 0.11 5.57 0.18
C VAL A 265 -0.40 4.72 1.34
N VAL A 266 0.47 4.45 2.30
CA VAL A 266 0.16 3.62 3.46
C VAL A 266 0.27 4.44 4.72
N VAL A 267 -0.69 4.28 5.63
CA VAL A 267 -0.64 4.78 7.00
C VAL A 267 -0.57 3.61 7.98
N ALA A 268 0.41 3.62 8.87
CA ALA A 268 0.64 2.59 9.88
C ALA A 268 1.16 3.22 11.19
N SER A 269 1.37 2.42 12.22
CA SER A 269 1.91 2.92 13.50
C SER A 269 3.36 3.37 13.40
N THR A 270 4.16 2.75 12.54
CA THR A 270 5.58 3.07 12.33
C THR A 270 5.90 3.26 10.85
N ALA A 271 6.93 4.04 10.55
CA ALA A 271 7.37 4.30 9.18
C ALA A 271 7.87 3.01 8.52
N LEU A 272 8.51 2.13 9.29
CA LEU A 272 8.93 0.81 8.81
C LEU A 272 7.73 0.00 8.33
N ASP A 273 6.69 -0.10 9.13
CA ASP A 273 5.50 -0.88 8.77
C ASP A 273 4.89 -0.28 7.50
N ALA A 274 4.67 1.04 7.47
CA ALA A 274 4.14 1.72 6.29
C ALA A 274 4.95 1.41 5.02
N LYS A 275 6.28 1.40 5.09
CA LYS A 275 7.16 1.00 3.98
C LYS A 275 6.95 -0.45 3.57
N VAL A 276 6.91 -1.38 4.53
CA VAL A 276 6.76 -2.82 4.26
C VAL A 276 5.45 -3.07 3.52
N TYR A 277 4.36 -2.46 3.95
CA TYR A 277 3.08 -2.53 3.26
C TYR A 277 3.11 -1.92 1.86
N SER A 278 3.83 -0.82 1.65
CA SER A 278 4.00 -0.26 0.30
C SER A 278 4.73 -1.21 -0.65
N LEU A 279 5.75 -1.92 -0.15
CA LEU A 279 6.44 -2.94 -0.92
C LEU A 279 5.51 -4.14 -1.20
N LEU A 280 4.77 -4.62 -0.20
CA LEU A 280 3.76 -5.67 -0.39
C LEU A 280 2.70 -5.28 -1.42
N ALA A 281 2.17 -4.06 -1.37
CA ALA A 281 1.20 -3.54 -2.33
C ALA A 281 1.70 -3.58 -3.78
N SER A 282 3.02 -3.45 -3.97
CA SER A 282 3.64 -3.58 -5.29
C SER A 282 3.76 -5.06 -5.73
N SER A 283 3.79 -6.01 -4.80
CA SER A 283 3.92 -7.46 -5.05
C SER A 283 2.61 -8.23 -5.17
N VAL A 284 1.59 -7.84 -4.40
CA VAL A 284 0.33 -8.57 -4.32
C VAL A 284 -0.85 -7.72 -4.80
N PRO A 285 -1.91 -8.35 -5.32
CA PRO A 285 -3.16 -7.65 -5.62
C PRO A 285 -3.79 -7.03 -4.37
N ALA A 286 -4.63 -6.00 -4.57
CA ALA A 286 -5.32 -5.28 -3.50
C ALA A 286 -6.10 -6.22 -2.57
N GLN A 287 -6.87 -7.17 -3.13
CA GLN A 287 -7.64 -8.12 -2.33
C GLN A 287 -6.72 -9.00 -1.47
N THR A 288 -5.59 -9.47 -1.98
CA THR A 288 -4.63 -10.25 -1.16
C THR A 288 -4.08 -9.41 0.00
N LEU A 289 -3.79 -8.13 -0.26
CA LEU A 289 -3.31 -7.20 0.76
C LEU A 289 -4.35 -6.99 1.86
N PHE A 290 -5.60 -6.71 1.46
CA PHE A 290 -6.73 -6.44 2.34
C PHE A 290 -7.07 -7.60 3.27
N GLU A 291 -6.80 -8.82 2.82
CA GLU A 291 -7.18 -10.02 3.53
C GLU A 291 -6.09 -10.56 4.45
N SER A 292 -4.84 -10.51 4.00
CA SER A 292 -3.74 -11.24 4.66
C SER A 292 -2.86 -10.35 5.52
N TYR A 293 -2.91 -9.03 5.32
CA TYR A 293 -1.89 -8.16 5.87
C TYR A 293 -2.42 -6.96 6.66
N VAL A 294 -3.66 -6.49 6.52
CA VAL A 294 -4.02 -5.13 7.01
C VAL A 294 -4.02 -4.96 8.53
N GLU A 295 -3.86 -6.01 9.33
CA GLU A 295 -3.94 -5.92 10.79
C GLU A 295 -3.03 -4.84 11.42
N THR A 296 -1.89 -4.48 10.79
CA THR A 296 -1.01 -3.43 11.31
C THR A 296 -0.98 -2.13 10.48
N ALA A 297 -1.62 -2.10 9.30
CA ALA A 297 -1.78 -0.89 8.51
C ALA A 297 -3.16 -0.26 8.80
N SER A 298 -3.16 0.93 9.40
CA SER A 298 -4.41 1.64 9.70
C SER A 298 -5.16 2.05 8.44
N SER A 299 -4.46 2.40 7.35
CA SER A 299 -5.10 2.77 6.08
C SER A 299 -4.20 2.56 4.86
N LEU A 300 -4.81 2.25 3.72
CA LEU A 300 -4.13 1.99 2.44
C LEU A 300 -4.87 2.72 1.31
N LEU A 301 -4.11 3.42 0.47
CA LEU A 301 -4.53 3.90 -0.84
C LEU A 301 -3.67 3.20 -1.87
N LEU A 302 -4.28 2.44 -2.78
CA LEU A 302 -3.61 1.69 -3.83
C LEU A 302 -4.04 2.22 -5.19
N ILE A 303 -3.08 2.49 -6.07
CA ILE A 303 -3.30 3.03 -7.40
C ILE A 303 -2.66 2.09 -8.42
N ALA A 304 -3.48 1.42 -9.21
CA ALA A 304 -3.03 0.56 -10.30
C ALA A 304 -2.48 1.39 -11.47
N GLU A 305 -1.72 0.75 -12.38
CA GLU A 305 -1.08 1.43 -13.52
C GLU A 305 -2.06 2.08 -14.50
N ASP A 306 -3.28 1.53 -14.60
CA ASP A 306 -4.37 2.11 -15.39
C ASP A 306 -5.14 3.22 -14.65
N GLY A 307 -4.67 3.64 -13.47
CA GLY A 307 -5.25 4.70 -12.66
C GLY A 307 -6.38 4.26 -11.73
N ARG A 308 -6.71 2.97 -11.68
CA ARG A 308 -7.75 2.47 -10.76
C ARG A 308 -7.32 2.57 -9.31
N ILE A 309 -8.25 2.94 -8.44
CA ILE A 309 -7.99 3.22 -7.03
C ILE A 309 -8.69 2.18 -6.15
N GLN A 310 -7.99 1.65 -5.16
CA GLN A 310 -8.55 0.84 -4.08
C GLN A 310 -8.13 1.44 -2.74
N THR A 311 -9.06 1.47 -1.80
CA THR A 311 -8.90 2.14 -0.49
C THR A 311 -9.24 1.14 0.61
N HIS A 312 -8.54 1.27 1.74
CA HIS A 312 -8.86 0.56 2.97
C HIS A 312 -8.59 1.47 4.16
N GLY A 313 -9.44 1.37 5.18
CA GLY A 313 -9.30 2.10 6.43
C GLY A 313 -9.80 3.55 6.37
N PRO A 314 -9.87 4.23 7.53
CA PRO A 314 -10.61 5.47 7.69
C PRO A 314 -9.94 6.70 7.07
N VAL A 315 -8.61 6.73 6.92
CA VAL A 315 -7.90 7.93 6.43
C VAL A 315 -8.31 8.27 5.00
N PHE A 316 -8.42 7.26 4.14
CA PHE A 316 -8.74 7.44 2.73
C PHE A 316 -10.24 7.30 2.42
N ALA A 317 -11.05 6.85 3.39
CA ALA A 317 -12.51 6.86 3.28
C ALA A 317 -13.05 8.29 3.03
N GLY A 318 -12.38 9.31 3.58
CA GLY A 318 -12.70 10.73 3.43
C GLY A 318 -12.13 11.43 2.18
N MET A 319 -11.45 10.71 1.29
CA MET A 319 -11.08 11.24 -0.04
C MET A 319 -12.34 11.61 -0.85
N ALA A 320 -13.48 11.02 -0.47
CA ALA A 320 -14.80 11.40 -0.92
C ALA A 320 -15.27 12.78 -0.37
N THR A 321 -14.91 13.17 0.86
CA THR A 321 -15.63 14.22 1.63
C THR A 321 -14.99 15.61 1.67
N ARG A 322 -13.80 15.82 1.07
CA ARG A 322 -13.10 17.13 1.11
C ARG A 322 -13.10 17.94 -0.19
N ALA A 323 -13.85 17.50 -1.20
CA ALA A 323 -14.34 18.42 -2.22
C ALA A 323 -15.56 19.13 -1.63
N ASP A 324 -15.34 20.25 -0.94
CA ASP A 324 -16.34 21.21 -0.44
C ASP A 324 -17.73 20.63 -0.19
N SER A 325 -17.98 20.07 1.00
CA SER A 325 -19.32 19.86 1.60
C SER A 325 -20.52 20.08 0.65
N VAL A 326 -20.63 19.26 -0.39
CA VAL A 326 -21.77 19.31 -1.30
C VAL A 326 -22.87 18.57 -0.58
N ALA A 327 -23.87 19.31 -0.11
CA ALA A 327 -25.09 18.71 0.38
C ALA A 327 -25.60 17.69 -0.65
N GLY A 328 -25.59 16.41 -0.29
CA GLY A 328 -25.94 15.31 -1.20
C GLY A 328 -24.90 14.20 -1.33
N GLN A 329 -23.80 14.19 -0.60
CA GLN A 329 -22.90 13.04 -0.60
C GLN A 329 -23.61 11.77 -0.08
N LEU A 330 -23.52 10.70 -0.86
CA LEU A 330 -24.17 9.42 -0.56
C LEU A 330 -23.40 8.66 0.52
N PRO A 331 -24.08 8.07 1.52
CA PRO A 331 -23.43 7.16 2.44
C PRO A 331 -22.96 5.92 1.67
N GLY A 332 -21.78 5.42 2.04
CA GLY A 332 -21.33 4.10 1.61
C GLY A 332 -22.29 2.99 2.06
N PHE A 333 -22.05 1.76 1.63
CA PHE A 333 -22.81 0.61 2.10
C PHE A 333 -21.93 -0.62 2.22
N SER A 334 -22.34 -1.55 3.08
CA SER A 334 -21.78 -2.90 3.15
C SER A 334 -22.74 -3.95 2.61
N ILE A 335 -22.16 -5.00 2.07
CA ILE A 335 -22.84 -6.23 1.64
C ILE A 335 -22.29 -7.36 2.49
N ASP A 336 -23.15 -8.07 3.19
CA ASP A 336 -22.81 -9.38 3.73
C ASP A 336 -23.24 -10.44 2.74
N LEU A 337 -22.27 -11.21 2.26
CA LEU A 337 -22.44 -12.29 1.31
C LEU A 337 -22.04 -13.60 1.97
N GLU A 338 -22.95 -14.57 1.99
CA GLU A 338 -22.62 -15.96 2.31
C GLU A 338 -22.25 -16.71 1.03
N ILE A 339 -21.14 -17.43 1.05
CA ILE A 339 -20.81 -18.47 0.08
C ILE A 339 -21.04 -19.83 0.77
N PRO A 340 -22.05 -20.60 0.36
CA PRO A 340 -22.44 -21.80 1.08
C PRO A 340 -21.49 -22.95 0.80
N GLU A 341 -21.40 -23.88 1.75
CA GLU A 341 -20.79 -25.18 1.50
C GLU A 341 -21.71 -26.00 0.59
N ILE A 342 -21.11 -26.62 -0.42
CA ILE A 342 -21.77 -27.48 -1.40
C ILE A 342 -21.16 -28.87 -1.28
N ASN A 343 -22.02 -29.88 -1.13
CA ASN A 343 -21.58 -31.28 -1.09
C ASN A 343 -21.21 -31.75 -2.49
N GLU A 344 -19.92 -31.61 -2.83
CA GLU A 344 -19.31 -32.09 -4.07
C GLU A 344 -17.95 -32.73 -3.80
N SER A 345 -17.51 -33.61 -4.71
CA SER A 345 -16.20 -34.26 -4.62
C SER A 345 -15.62 -34.49 -6.03
N PRO A 346 -14.39 -34.03 -6.31
CA PRO A 346 -13.56 -33.16 -5.47
C PRO A 346 -14.21 -31.77 -5.26
N TYR A 347 -13.86 -31.11 -4.15
CA TYR A 347 -14.40 -29.78 -3.83
C TYR A 347 -13.52 -28.69 -4.45
N HIS A 348 -14.11 -27.82 -5.28
CA HIS A 348 -13.44 -26.68 -5.89
C HIS A 348 -13.90 -25.39 -5.22
N GLN A 349 -12.96 -24.53 -4.81
CA GLN A 349 -13.34 -23.21 -4.29
C GLN A 349 -13.99 -22.36 -5.38
N PRO A 350 -15.10 -21.67 -5.10
CA PRO A 350 -15.78 -20.87 -6.12
C PRO A 350 -15.01 -19.60 -6.45
N TYR A 351 -15.08 -19.21 -7.72
CA TYR A 351 -14.78 -17.87 -8.19
C TYR A 351 -15.93 -16.95 -7.83
N VAL A 352 -15.63 -15.74 -7.38
CA VAL A 352 -16.65 -14.78 -6.93
C VAL A 352 -16.31 -13.40 -7.46
N SER A 353 -17.31 -12.65 -7.91
CA SER A 353 -17.19 -11.22 -8.20
C SER A 353 -18.37 -10.45 -7.66
N ALA A 354 -18.11 -9.27 -7.09
CA ALA A 354 -19.12 -8.27 -6.78
C ALA A 354 -18.73 -6.93 -7.42
N TRP A 355 -19.66 -6.28 -8.12
CA TRP A 355 -19.41 -4.99 -8.75
C TRP A 355 -20.70 -4.16 -8.88
N ILE A 356 -20.53 -2.86 -9.09
CA ILE A 356 -21.60 -1.89 -9.27
C ILE A 356 -21.61 -1.42 -10.73
N SER A 357 -22.80 -1.25 -11.30
CA SER A 357 -23.02 -0.53 -12.55
C SER A 357 -24.03 0.60 -12.40
N ASP A 358 -24.04 1.52 -13.36
CA ASP A 358 -25.14 2.46 -13.55
C ASP A 358 -26.39 1.76 -14.12
N LYS A 359 -27.48 2.50 -14.32
CA LYS A 359 -28.73 1.99 -14.92
C LYS A 359 -28.53 1.47 -16.36
N GLN A 360 -27.55 2.02 -17.07
CA GLN A 360 -27.19 1.65 -18.43
C GLN A 360 -26.27 0.42 -18.49
N GLN A 361 -26.02 -0.24 -17.35
CA GLN A 361 -25.15 -1.42 -17.21
C GLN A 361 -23.66 -1.11 -17.44
N LYS A 362 -23.25 0.17 -17.40
CA LYS A 362 -21.84 0.55 -17.47
C LYS A 362 -21.18 0.30 -16.11
N PRO A 363 -20.04 -0.41 -16.06
CA PRO A 363 -19.32 -0.63 -14.82
C PRO A 363 -18.92 0.69 -14.14
N VAL A 364 -19.14 0.76 -12.82
CA VAL A 364 -18.82 1.91 -11.96
C VAL A 364 -17.70 1.56 -10.99
N ARG A 365 -17.86 0.48 -10.22
CA ARG A 365 -16.90 0.05 -9.20
C ARG A 365 -16.82 -1.46 -9.12
N ASN A 366 -15.62 -2.03 -9.10
CA ASN A 366 -15.39 -3.43 -8.75
C ASN A 366 -15.10 -3.52 -7.25
N LEU A 367 -15.89 -4.33 -6.53
CA LEU A 367 -15.85 -4.40 -5.07
C LEU A 367 -15.11 -5.64 -4.56
N LEU A 368 -15.31 -6.78 -5.24
CA LEU A 368 -14.68 -8.05 -4.89
C LEU A 368 -14.36 -8.82 -6.17
N LEU A 369 -13.19 -9.45 -6.21
CA LEU A 369 -12.80 -10.34 -7.29
C LEU A 369 -11.94 -11.48 -6.72
N LEU A 370 -12.50 -12.69 -6.66
CA LEU A 370 -11.83 -13.90 -6.18
C LEU A 370 -11.63 -14.88 -7.35
N GLY A 371 -10.37 -15.16 -7.65
CA GLY A 371 -9.87 -15.82 -8.84
C GLY A 371 -8.67 -15.05 -9.39
N ASP A 372 -7.47 -15.59 -9.21
CA ASP A 372 -6.21 -14.88 -9.46
C ASP A 372 -5.56 -15.19 -10.82
N GLU A 373 -6.18 -16.07 -11.62
CA GLU A 373 -5.72 -16.34 -12.98
C GLU A 373 -6.76 -15.99 -14.04
N LYS A 374 -6.31 -15.25 -15.07
CA LYS A 374 -7.12 -14.84 -16.22
C LYS A 374 -7.87 -15.97 -16.92
N ARG A 375 -7.30 -17.19 -16.97
CA ARG A 375 -7.97 -18.35 -17.59
C ARG A 375 -9.26 -18.71 -16.85
N TRP A 376 -9.24 -18.63 -15.53
CA TRP A 376 -10.33 -19.00 -14.65
C TRP A 376 -11.36 -17.89 -14.49
N MET A 377 -10.95 -16.63 -14.63
CA MET A 377 -11.88 -15.50 -14.63
C MET A 377 -12.95 -15.55 -15.72
N ARG A 378 -12.79 -16.41 -16.73
CA ARG A 378 -13.80 -16.67 -17.76
C ARG A 378 -15.00 -17.46 -17.24
N GLU A 379 -14.84 -18.14 -16.10
CA GLU A 379 -15.91 -18.86 -15.39
C GLU A 379 -16.95 -17.91 -14.80
N LEU A 380 -16.54 -16.69 -14.44
CA LEU A 380 -17.43 -15.56 -14.12
C LEU A 380 -17.90 -14.91 -15.42
N ARG A 381 -18.81 -15.60 -16.11
CA ARG A 381 -19.20 -15.33 -17.49
C ARG A 381 -19.80 -13.93 -17.68
N VAL A 382 -20.59 -13.43 -16.73
CA VAL A 382 -21.22 -12.12 -16.83
C VAL A 382 -20.16 -11.03 -16.61
N TRP A 383 -19.40 -11.11 -15.52
CA TRP A 383 -18.32 -10.19 -15.22
C TRP A 383 -17.28 -10.16 -16.33
N TRP A 384 -16.82 -11.33 -16.83
CA TRP A 384 -15.83 -11.43 -17.89
C TRP A 384 -16.26 -10.69 -19.16
N ARG A 385 -17.52 -10.84 -19.57
CA ARG A 385 -18.02 -10.20 -20.79
C ARG A 385 -18.18 -8.69 -20.66
N ARG A 386 -18.55 -8.22 -19.48
CA ARG A 386 -18.83 -6.80 -19.21
C ARG A 386 -17.57 -6.01 -18.86
N ILE A 387 -16.61 -6.65 -18.18
CA ILE A 387 -15.44 -5.99 -17.58
C ILE A 387 -14.17 -6.71 -18.00
N GLY A 388 -13.97 -7.95 -17.55
CA GLY A 388 -12.66 -8.63 -17.58
C GLY A 388 -12.04 -8.83 -18.98
N ARG A 389 -12.87 -9.03 -20.01
CA ARG A 389 -12.39 -9.23 -21.40
C ARG A 389 -11.73 -7.97 -21.96
N ALA A 390 -12.27 -6.79 -21.66
CA ALA A 390 -11.76 -5.51 -22.15
C ALA A 390 -10.63 -4.98 -21.26
N ASN A 391 -10.72 -5.20 -19.94
CA ASN A 391 -9.83 -4.62 -18.94
C ASN A 391 -9.18 -5.72 -18.09
N SER A 392 -8.36 -6.59 -18.68
CA SER A 392 -7.77 -7.69 -17.90
C SER A 392 -6.74 -7.24 -16.86
N SER A 393 -6.26 -5.99 -16.92
CA SER A 393 -5.39 -5.37 -15.89
C SER A 393 -6.02 -5.39 -14.50
N ILE A 394 -7.36 -5.36 -14.42
CA ILE A 394 -8.07 -5.43 -13.15
C ILE A 394 -7.80 -6.73 -12.39
N ILE A 395 -7.49 -7.81 -13.09
CA ILE A 395 -7.18 -9.10 -12.45
C ILE A 395 -5.83 -8.97 -11.74
N ASP A 396 -4.84 -8.40 -12.41
CA ASP A 396 -3.50 -8.26 -11.84
C ASP A 396 -3.46 -7.29 -10.65
N GLY A 397 -4.31 -6.25 -10.65
CA GLY A 397 -4.40 -5.26 -9.58
C GLY A 397 -5.35 -5.65 -8.45
N LEU A 398 -6.57 -6.12 -8.75
CA LEU A 398 -7.61 -6.31 -7.74
C LEU A 398 -7.68 -7.74 -7.19
N SER A 399 -7.53 -8.77 -8.02
CA SER A 399 -8.02 -10.12 -7.68
C SER A 399 -7.34 -10.80 -6.48
N GLY A 400 -8.10 -11.57 -5.70
CA GLY A 400 -7.59 -12.45 -4.65
C GLY A 400 -7.63 -13.92 -5.05
N ALA A 401 -6.98 -14.79 -4.27
CA ALA A 401 -7.15 -16.23 -4.41
C ALA A 401 -8.62 -16.62 -4.16
N THR A 402 -9.07 -17.73 -4.74
CA THR A 402 -10.37 -18.32 -4.39
C THR A 402 -10.41 -18.68 -2.90
N ARG A 403 -11.61 -18.72 -2.32
CA ARG A 403 -11.80 -18.91 -0.88
C ARG A 403 -12.79 -20.01 -0.57
N LYS A 404 -12.70 -20.54 0.65
CA LYS A 404 -13.62 -21.55 1.18
C LYS A 404 -15.01 -20.95 1.42
N PRO A 405 -16.06 -21.78 1.53
CA PRO A 405 -17.35 -21.35 2.06
C PRO A 405 -17.23 -20.53 3.33
N GLY A 406 -18.11 -19.56 3.50
CA GLY A 406 -18.12 -18.65 4.64
C GLY A 406 -18.88 -17.37 4.36
N HIS A 407 -18.75 -16.42 5.29
CA HIS A 407 -19.33 -15.08 5.17
C HIS A 407 -18.26 -14.07 4.75
N TYR A 408 -18.67 -13.11 3.95
CA TYR A 408 -17.84 -12.07 3.35
C TYR A 408 -18.54 -10.73 3.53
N THR A 409 -17.89 -9.78 4.19
CA THR A 409 -18.36 -8.40 4.26
C THR A 409 -17.61 -7.55 3.22
N ILE A 410 -18.35 -6.92 2.32
CA ILE A 410 -17.83 -6.11 1.22
C ILE A 410 -18.33 -4.69 1.42
N ALA A 411 -17.42 -3.73 1.64
CA ALA A 411 -17.78 -2.32 1.78
C ALA A 411 -17.61 -1.56 0.46
N TRP A 412 -18.43 -0.54 0.27
CA TRP A 412 -18.30 0.45 -0.79
C TRP A 412 -18.30 1.87 -0.20
N ASP A 413 -17.30 2.65 -0.59
CA ASP A 413 -17.01 4.00 -0.11
C ASP A 413 -17.73 5.12 -0.89
N GLY A 414 -18.60 4.77 -1.83
CA GLY A 414 -19.30 5.74 -2.68
C GLY A 414 -18.47 6.24 -3.87
N LEU A 415 -17.27 5.69 -4.10
CA LEU A 415 -16.39 6.09 -5.19
C LEU A 415 -16.47 5.13 -6.38
N ASP A 416 -16.19 5.64 -7.58
CA ASP A 416 -15.98 4.82 -8.77
C ASP A 416 -14.59 4.15 -8.77
N ASP A 417 -14.30 3.35 -9.78
CA ASP A 417 -13.00 2.67 -9.93
C ASP A 417 -11.80 3.64 -10.01
N PHE A 418 -12.01 4.94 -10.23
CA PHE A 418 -10.98 5.98 -10.36
C PHE A 418 -11.00 6.99 -9.20
N GLY A 419 -11.70 6.68 -8.12
CA GLY A 419 -11.77 7.50 -6.91
C GLY A 419 -12.64 8.75 -7.05
N GLN A 420 -13.49 8.83 -8.07
CA GLN A 420 -14.45 9.93 -8.21
C GLN A 420 -15.74 9.60 -7.45
N PRO A 421 -16.34 10.56 -6.73
CA PRO A 421 -17.63 10.36 -6.09
C PRO A 421 -18.71 10.00 -7.11
N VAL A 422 -19.46 8.93 -6.84
CA VAL A 422 -20.58 8.53 -7.68
C VAL A 422 -21.80 9.38 -7.36
N SER A 423 -22.26 10.15 -8.34
CA SER A 423 -23.43 11.03 -8.21
C SER A 423 -24.77 10.33 -8.43
N ASP A 424 -24.75 9.19 -9.13
CA ASP A 424 -25.96 8.46 -9.52
C ASP A 424 -26.64 7.84 -8.31
N ARG A 425 -27.93 8.14 -8.12
CA ARG A 425 -28.74 7.63 -7.01
C ARG A 425 -29.27 6.23 -7.23
N GLU A 426 -29.28 5.78 -8.46
CA GLU A 426 -29.82 4.50 -8.84
C GLU A 426 -28.74 3.68 -9.54
N LEU A 427 -28.31 2.65 -8.84
CA LEU A 427 -27.22 1.78 -9.23
C LEU A 427 -27.70 0.34 -9.29
N ILE A 428 -26.86 -0.55 -9.79
CA ILE A 428 -27.12 -1.98 -9.83
C ILE A 428 -25.94 -2.70 -9.19
N LEU A 429 -26.19 -3.41 -8.11
CA LEU A 429 -25.23 -4.34 -7.53
C LEU A 429 -25.33 -5.68 -8.26
N HIS A 430 -24.19 -6.17 -8.70
CA HIS A 430 -24.03 -7.44 -9.37
C HIS A 430 -23.17 -8.36 -8.50
N ILE A 431 -23.64 -9.59 -8.30
CA ILE A 431 -22.90 -10.63 -7.59
C ILE A 431 -22.94 -11.89 -8.45
N GLU A 432 -21.78 -12.44 -8.76
CA GLU A 432 -21.62 -13.67 -9.53
C GLU A 432 -20.73 -14.63 -8.77
N ALA A 433 -21.16 -15.87 -8.62
CA ALA A 433 -20.34 -16.97 -8.12
C ALA A 433 -20.39 -18.14 -9.11
N SER A 434 -19.25 -18.77 -9.33
CA SER A 434 -19.08 -19.82 -10.34
C SER A 434 -18.03 -20.80 -9.87
N ARG A 435 -18.22 -22.08 -10.17
CA ARG A 435 -17.32 -23.13 -9.73
C ARG A 435 -16.84 -23.98 -10.89
N GLU A 436 -15.58 -24.39 -10.84
CA GLU A 436 -15.03 -25.33 -11.81
C GLU A 436 -15.82 -26.64 -11.77
N HIS A 437 -16.39 -27.02 -12.92
CA HIS A 437 -17.30 -28.17 -13.06
C HIS A 437 -18.58 -28.13 -12.19
N GLY A 438 -18.85 -27.03 -11.50
CA GLY A 438 -20.00 -26.87 -10.61
C GLY A 438 -21.08 -25.93 -11.16
N GLY A 439 -21.83 -25.32 -10.24
CA GLY A 439 -22.88 -24.37 -10.54
C GLY A 439 -22.36 -22.99 -10.93
N ARG A 440 -23.29 -22.17 -11.43
CA ARG A 440 -23.08 -20.74 -11.63
C ARG A 440 -24.33 -19.99 -11.20
N THR A 441 -24.17 -19.03 -10.31
CA THR A 441 -25.26 -18.14 -9.89
C THR A 441 -24.86 -16.70 -10.16
N TYR A 442 -25.80 -15.93 -10.71
CA TYR A 442 -25.66 -14.49 -10.90
C TYR A 442 -26.92 -13.78 -10.38
N LYS A 443 -26.71 -12.74 -9.57
CA LYS A 443 -27.75 -11.87 -9.04
C LYS A 443 -27.49 -10.42 -9.47
N SER A 444 -28.56 -9.73 -9.83
CA SER A 444 -28.57 -8.31 -10.18
C SER A 444 -29.59 -7.62 -9.29
N ILE A 445 -29.15 -6.66 -8.50
CA ILE A 445 -29.92 -6.06 -7.41
C ILE A 445 -29.97 -4.56 -7.65
N PRO A 446 -31.13 -4.00 -8.04
CA PRO A 446 -31.28 -2.55 -8.12
C PRO A 446 -31.10 -1.92 -6.75
N LEU A 447 -30.28 -0.87 -6.68
CA LEU A 447 -30.03 -0.06 -5.50
C LEU A 447 -30.58 1.33 -5.74
N GLN A 448 -31.42 1.82 -4.83
CA GLN A 448 -31.76 3.24 -4.73
C GLN A 448 -31.03 3.77 -3.52
N LEU A 449 -30.04 4.62 -3.69
CA LEU A 449 -29.13 4.96 -2.60
C LEU A 449 -29.80 5.84 -1.52
N ASP A 450 -30.78 6.65 -1.89
CA ASP A 450 -31.59 7.46 -0.94
C ASP A 450 -32.60 6.62 -0.15
N ALA A 451 -32.84 5.38 -0.61
CA ALA A 451 -33.75 4.43 0.00
C ALA A 451 -33.10 3.04 -0.07
N LEU A 452 -31.84 2.95 0.37
CA LEU A 452 -31.12 1.68 0.38
C LEU A 452 -32.01 0.66 1.09
N PRO A 453 -32.16 -0.54 0.53
CA PRO A 453 -33.05 -1.52 1.11
C PRO A 453 -32.35 -2.14 2.33
N ALA A 454 -32.13 -1.35 3.38
CA ALA A 454 -31.42 -1.73 4.59
C ALA A 454 -32.13 -2.94 5.20
N GLY A 455 -31.40 -4.04 5.37
CA GLY A 455 -31.97 -5.30 5.84
C GLY A 455 -32.71 -6.12 4.78
N LYS A 456 -32.65 -5.74 3.49
CA LYS A 456 -33.11 -6.62 2.40
C LYS A 456 -32.19 -7.82 2.31
N VAL A 457 -32.76 -8.94 2.67
CA VAL A 457 -32.18 -10.27 2.54
C VAL A 457 -32.61 -10.84 1.20
N LEU A 458 -31.65 -11.31 0.42
CA LEU A 458 -31.91 -12.23 -0.67
C LEU A 458 -31.61 -13.64 -0.18
N GLU A 459 -32.58 -14.51 -0.39
CA GLU A 459 -32.47 -15.92 -0.06
C GLU A 459 -31.39 -16.61 -0.90
N ARG A 460 -30.83 -17.68 -0.32
CA ARG A 460 -29.86 -18.56 -0.95
C ARG A 460 -30.33 -19.04 -2.32
N ASP A 461 -29.43 -19.06 -3.29
CA ASP A 461 -29.64 -19.57 -4.64
C ASP A 461 -28.34 -20.16 -5.24
N GLY A 462 -28.29 -21.48 -5.39
CA GLY A 462 -27.15 -22.18 -5.99
C GLY A 462 -25.82 -21.90 -5.27
N GLU A 463 -24.87 -21.30 -5.99
CA GLU A 463 -23.53 -20.92 -5.51
C GLU A 463 -23.52 -19.68 -4.61
N LEU A 464 -24.63 -18.96 -4.47
CA LEU A 464 -24.75 -17.80 -3.58
C LEU A 464 -25.66 -18.14 -2.40
N GLY A 465 -25.20 -17.82 -1.19
CA GLY A 465 -25.96 -17.96 0.04
C GLY A 465 -26.82 -16.72 0.29
N GLN A 466 -27.11 -16.46 1.56
CA GLN A 466 -27.81 -15.23 1.95
C GLN A 466 -26.99 -13.99 1.56
N ILE A 467 -27.67 -12.98 1.00
CA ILE A 467 -27.08 -11.67 0.72
C ILE A 467 -27.86 -10.62 1.50
N SER A 468 -27.19 -9.79 2.29
CA SER A 468 -27.81 -8.66 2.99
C SER A 468 -27.07 -7.36 2.72
N ILE A 469 -27.80 -6.25 2.60
CA ILE A 469 -27.24 -4.92 2.34
C ILE A 469 -27.50 -4.04 3.56
N ARG A 470 -26.46 -3.36 4.04
CA ARG A 470 -26.49 -2.47 5.19
C ARG A 470 -25.91 -1.11 4.79
N ILE A 471 -26.49 -0.04 5.31
CA ILE A 471 -25.93 1.31 5.13
C ILE A 471 -24.74 1.44 6.07
N GLU A 472 -23.62 1.95 5.57
CA GLU A 472 -22.51 2.35 6.41
C GLU A 472 -22.64 3.85 6.70
N ASP A 473 -22.76 4.20 7.97
CA ASP A 473 -22.49 5.57 8.38
C ASP A 473 -21.01 5.88 8.06
N ALA A 474 -20.75 7.03 7.44
CA ALA A 474 -19.45 7.46 6.91
C ALA A 474 -18.26 7.44 7.90
N ALA A 475 -18.50 7.09 9.17
CA ALA A 475 -17.51 6.95 10.22
C ALA A 475 -17.07 5.49 10.50
N THR A 476 -17.66 4.48 9.84
CA THR A 476 -17.52 3.07 10.23
C THR A 476 -16.78 2.22 9.21
N THR A 477 -15.83 2.79 8.48
CA THR A 477 -14.93 2.05 7.57
C THR A 477 -13.93 1.23 8.39
N VAL A 478 -14.45 0.22 9.08
CA VAL A 478 -13.69 -0.81 9.81
C VAL A 478 -14.09 -2.13 9.17
N SER A 479 -13.28 -2.57 8.20
CA SER A 479 -13.30 -3.95 7.77
C SER A 479 -12.90 -4.82 8.96
N ALA A 480 -13.80 -5.68 9.43
CA ALA A 480 -13.45 -6.77 10.35
C ALA A 480 -14.23 -8.04 10.02
N ARG A 481 -13.43 -9.06 9.65
CA ARG A 481 -13.67 -10.52 9.52
C ARG A 481 -14.11 -11.07 8.17
#